data_AF-A0A5K1FAT5-F1
#
_entry.id   AF-A0A5K1FAT5-F1
#
_cell.length_a   1.000
_cell.length_b   1.000
_cell.length_c   1.000
_cell.angle_alpha   90.00
_cell.angle_beta   90.00
_cell.angle_gamma   90.00
#
_symmetry.space_group_name_H-M   'P 1'
#
loop_
_entity.id
_entity.type
_entity.pdbx_description
1 polymer ?
#
loop_
_entity_poly.entity_id
_entity_poly.type
_entity_poly.pdbx_seq_one_letter_code
_entity_poly.pdbx_strand_id
1 'polypeptide(L)'
;YGTGAIMAVPAHDSRDHAFAVKYEIPIHWVISSDKISSPGEPYSGDGTVVNSSSARSGLDINGLASEEAAEKVISWAESTGNGKRK
;
A
#
# COMPACT_ATOMS: atom_id res chain seq x y z
N TYR A 1 1.68 19.43 -8.58
CA TYR A 1 2.61 18.65 -9.43
C TYR A 1 3.76 18.17 -8.58
N GLY A 2 4.06 16.86 -8.62
CA GLY A 2 4.98 16.17 -7.70
C GLY A 2 6.42 16.10 -8.22
N THR A 3 7.08 14.96 -8.00
CA THR A 3 8.50 14.72 -8.34
C THR A 3 8.75 14.21 -9.76
N GLY A 4 7.69 13.93 -10.53
CA GLY A 4 7.80 13.24 -11.82
C GLY A 4 7.93 11.71 -11.70
N ALA A 5 7.85 11.15 -10.49
CA ALA A 5 7.81 9.71 -10.22
C ALA A 5 6.71 9.37 -9.21
N ILE A 6 6.15 8.16 -9.32
CA ILE A 6 5.14 7.62 -8.40
C ILE A 6 5.51 6.19 -7.98
N MET A 7 5.00 5.76 -6.83
CA MET A 7 4.95 4.34 -6.46
C MET A 7 3.61 3.78 -6.94
N ALA A 8 3.64 2.68 -7.70
CA ALA A 8 2.42 2.03 -8.15
C ALA A 8 1.89 1.06 -7.09
N VAL A 9 0.59 1.12 -6.79
CA VAL A 9 -0.10 0.21 -5.86
C VAL A 9 -1.34 -0.38 -6.56
N PRO A 10 -1.17 -1.35 -7.47
CA PRO A 10 -2.25 -1.80 -8.37
C PRO A 10 -3.47 -2.40 -7.66
N ALA A 11 -3.31 -2.97 -6.46
CA ALA A 11 -4.44 -3.50 -5.70
C ALA A 11 -5.34 -2.40 -5.10
N HIS A 12 -4.88 -1.15 -5.05
CA HIS A 12 -5.53 -0.07 -4.31
C HIS A 12 -5.67 1.24 -5.12
N ASP A 13 -5.11 1.32 -6.33
CA ASP A 13 -5.29 2.42 -7.28
C ASP A 13 -5.74 1.87 -8.64
N SER A 14 -6.84 2.39 -9.18
CA SER A 14 -7.46 1.90 -10.42
C SER A 14 -6.61 2.14 -11.68
N ARG A 15 -5.77 3.18 -11.69
CA ARG A 15 -4.88 3.50 -12.81
C ARG A 15 -3.70 2.53 -12.83
N ASP A 16 -3.14 2.27 -11.65
CA ASP A 16 -2.07 1.28 -11.47
C ASP A 16 -2.59 -0.13 -11.77
N HIS A 17 -3.83 -0.43 -11.39
CA HIS A 17 -4.50 -1.70 -11.73
C HIS A 17 -4.59 -1.90 -13.24
N ALA A 18 -5.13 -0.92 -13.97
CA ALA A 18 -5.26 -1.01 -15.43
C ALA A 18 -3.89 -1.16 -16.12
N PHE A 19 -2.87 -0.48 -15.61
CA PHE A 19 -1.50 -0.64 -16.09
C PHE A 19 -0.96 -2.05 -15.80
N ALA A 20 -1.10 -2.53 -14.57
CA ALA A 20 -0.61 -3.85 -14.17
C ALA A 20 -1.30 -4.97 -14.95
N VAL A 21 -2.62 -4.91 -15.15
CA VAL A 21 -3.35 -5.87 -15.98
C VAL A 21 -2.86 -5.85 -17.42
N LYS A 22 -2.69 -4.67 -18.01
CA LYS A 22 -2.25 -4.53 -19.41
C LYS A 22 -0.86 -5.11 -19.66
N TYR A 23 0.05 -4.96 -18.70
CA TYR A 23 1.45 -5.38 -18.81
C TYR A 23 1.76 -6.65 -18.01
N GLU A 24 0.73 -7.36 -17.54
CA GLU A 24 0.85 -8.63 -16.81
C GLU A 24 1.78 -8.53 -15.58
N ILE A 25 1.74 -7.39 -14.89
CA ILE A 25 2.51 -7.15 -13.66
C ILE A 25 1.75 -7.75 -12.48
N PRO A 26 2.43 -8.48 -11.57
CA PRO A 26 1.81 -9.04 -10.38
C PRO A 26 1.11 -7.98 -9.51
N ILE A 27 -0.11 -8.30 -9.06
CA ILE A 27 -0.91 -7.46 -8.17
C ILE A 27 -0.89 -8.07 -6.78
N HIS A 28 -0.52 -7.27 -5.78
CA HIS A 28 -0.42 -7.70 -4.38
C HIS A 28 -1.39 -6.90 -3.52
N TRP A 29 -2.36 -7.60 -2.90
CA TRP A 29 -3.31 -7.01 -1.97
C TRP A 29 -2.70 -6.89 -0.59
N VAL A 30 -2.71 -5.67 -0.06
CA VAL A 30 -2.18 -5.33 1.27
C VAL A 30 -3.23 -4.78 2.22
N ILE A 31 -4.48 -4.62 1.77
CA ILE A 31 -5.63 -4.24 2.60
C ILE A 31 -6.69 -5.34 2.51
N SER A 32 -7.21 -5.74 3.66
CA SER A 32 -8.37 -6.63 3.81
C SER A 32 -9.54 -5.85 4.42
N SER A 33 -10.72 -5.96 3.81
CA SER A 33 -11.97 -5.37 4.30
C SER A 33 -13.16 -6.21 3.85
N ASP A 34 -14.19 -6.24 4.68
CA ASP A 34 -15.52 -6.76 4.37
C ASP A 34 -16.24 -6.01 3.23
N LYS A 35 -15.81 -4.77 2.94
CA LYS A 35 -16.34 -3.94 1.85
C LYS A 35 -15.76 -4.27 0.48
N ILE A 36 -14.78 -5.18 0.41
CA ILE A 36 -14.23 -5.65 -0.86
C ILE A 36 -15.32 -6.43 -1.58
N SER A 37 -15.96 -5.74 -2.54
CA SER A 37 -17.19 -6.20 -3.19
C SER A 37 -16.91 -7.23 -4.29
N SER A 38 -15.68 -7.28 -4.82
CA SER A 38 -15.30 -8.21 -5.89
C SER A 38 -13.82 -8.59 -5.79
N PRO A 39 -13.50 -9.90 -5.68
CA PRO A 39 -12.12 -10.37 -5.74
C PRO A 39 -11.49 -9.97 -7.08
N GLY A 40 -10.29 -9.39 -7.03
CA GLY A 40 -9.57 -8.99 -8.24
C GLY A 40 -9.84 -7.58 -8.74
N GLU A 41 -10.75 -6.82 -8.11
CA GLU A 41 -10.89 -5.38 -8.39
C GLU A 41 -10.01 -4.56 -7.43
N PRO A 42 -9.50 -3.38 -7.87
CA PRO A 42 -8.75 -2.49 -7.01
C PRO A 42 -9.67 -1.90 -5.93
N TYR A 43 -9.22 -1.94 -4.67
CA TYR A 43 -9.96 -1.43 -3.52
C TYR A 43 -9.20 -0.27 -2.86
N SER A 44 -9.74 0.94 -2.94
CA SER A 44 -9.11 2.16 -2.40
C SER A 44 -9.63 2.58 -1.02
N GLY A 45 -10.47 1.76 -0.38
CA GLY A 45 -11.04 2.07 0.92
C GLY A 45 -10.16 1.64 2.10
N ASP A 46 -10.61 1.99 3.29
CA ASP A 46 -9.96 1.57 4.53
C ASP A 46 -10.16 0.08 4.84
N GLY A 47 -9.25 -0.45 5.65
CA GLY A 47 -9.30 -1.83 6.11
C GLY A 47 -8.12 -2.17 7.01
N THR A 48 -7.96 -3.47 7.26
CA THR A 48 -6.83 -4.00 8.01
C THR A 48 -5.67 -4.28 7.07
N VAL A 49 -4.48 -3.83 7.44
CA VAL A 49 -3.27 -4.08 6.67
C VAL A 49 -2.84 -5.55 6.81
N VAL A 50 -2.53 -6.16 5.67
CA VAL A 50 -2.07 -7.55 5.52
C VAL A 50 -0.87 -7.61 4.56
N ASN A 51 -0.12 -8.72 4.56
CA ASN A 51 1.03 -8.95 3.68
C ASN A 51 2.10 -7.83 3.70
N SER A 52 2.20 -7.09 4.80
CA SER A 52 3.00 -5.87 4.93
C SER A 52 3.97 -5.97 6.11
N SER A 53 4.82 -7.00 6.08
CA SER A 53 5.96 -7.13 6.97
C SER A 53 7.26 -7.30 6.17
N SER A 54 8.36 -6.80 6.73
CA SER A 54 9.67 -6.85 6.09
C SER A 54 10.76 -7.15 7.12
N ALA A 55 11.38 -8.33 6.99
CA ALA A 55 12.52 -8.72 7.81
C ALA A 55 13.76 -7.84 7.58
N ARG A 56 13.91 -7.26 6.38
CA ARG A 56 15.06 -6.42 6.02
C ARG A 56 15.02 -5.05 6.70
N SER A 57 13.84 -4.45 6.81
CA SER A 57 13.66 -3.15 7.46
C SER A 57 13.26 -3.26 8.93
N GLY A 58 12.86 -4.45 9.39
CA GLY A 58 12.29 -4.68 10.72
C GLY A 58 10.89 -4.08 10.89
N LEU A 59 10.28 -3.58 9.81
CA LEU A 59 8.95 -2.96 9.85
C LEU A 59 7.88 -4.03 9.65
N ASP A 60 6.96 -4.12 10.61
CA ASP A 60 5.74 -4.93 10.52
C ASP A 60 4.54 -4.06 10.89
N ILE A 61 3.58 -3.98 9.96
CA ILE A 61 2.34 -3.21 10.10
C ILE A 61 1.10 -4.08 9.90
N ASN A 62 1.26 -5.41 9.85
CA ASN A 62 0.12 -6.31 9.73
C ASN A 62 -0.81 -6.20 10.93
N GLY A 63 -2.11 -6.32 10.68
CA GLY A 63 -3.15 -6.27 11.71
C GLY A 63 -3.54 -4.86 12.16
N LEU A 64 -2.81 -3.83 11.73
CA LEU A 64 -3.16 -2.44 12.00
C LEU A 64 -4.25 -1.94 11.06
N ALA A 65 -5.02 -0.95 11.50
CA ALA A 65 -5.88 -0.18 10.61
C ALA A 65 -5.04 0.63 9.61
N SER A 66 -5.56 0.87 8.40
CA SER A 66 -4.88 1.62 7.33
C SER A 66 -4.28 2.95 7.80
N GLU A 67 -5.03 3.72 8.60
CA GLU A 67 -4.59 5.01 9.14
C GLU A 67 -3.43 4.88 10.14
N GLU A 68 -3.55 3.96 11.10
CA GLU A 68 -2.48 3.68 12.09
C GLU A 68 -1.21 3.16 11.41
N ALA A 69 -1.37 2.31 10.40
CA ALA A 69 -0.28 1.79 9.62
C ALA A 69 0.45 2.90 8.85
N ALA A 70 -0.28 3.85 8.26
CA ALA A 70 0.29 4.99 7.56
C ALA A 70 1.17 5.84 8.51
N GLU A 71 0.68 6.16 9.70
CA GLU A 71 1.43 6.89 10.72
C GLU A 71 2.72 6.16 11.14
N LYS A 72 2.64 4.84 11.32
CA LYS A 72 3.79 4.00 11.66
C LYS A 72 4.83 3.95 10.53
N VAL A 73 4.39 3.82 9.29
CA VAL A 73 5.27 3.84 8.10
C VAL A 73 5.96 5.20 7.95
N ILE A 74 5.23 6.31 8.13
CA ILE A 74 5.80 7.66 8.06
C ILE A 74 6.87 7.84 9.13
N SER A 75 6.58 7.46 10.38
CA SER A 75 7.54 7.54 11.49
C SER A 75 8.79 6.69 11.24
N TRP A 76 8.60 5.49 10.68
CA TRP A 76 9.72 4.64 10.27
C TRP A 76 10.55 5.26 9.13
N ALA A 77 9.90 5.83 8.12
CA ALA A 77 10.58 6.44 6.98
C ALA A 77 11.39 7.68 7.38
N GLU A 78 10.89 8.49 8.32
CA GLU A 78 11.60 9.64 8.88
C GLU A 78 12.80 9.21 9.73
N SER A 79 12.61 8.28 10.66
CA SER A 79 13.69 7.82 11.55
C SER A 79 14.82 7.09 10.82
N THR A 80 14.54 6.49 9.67
CA THR A 80 15.53 5.79 8.84
C THR A 80 16.09 6.62 7.69
N GLY A 81 15.62 7.87 7.52
CA GLY A 81 16.06 8.76 6.44
C GLY A 81 15.56 8.37 5.04
N ASN A 82 14.57 7.48 4.95
CA ASN A 82 13.97 7.00 3.70
C ASN A 82 12.76 7.84 3.23
N GLY A 83 12.32 8.82 4.03
CA GLY A 83 11.20 9.67 3.68
C GLY A 83 11.03 10.85 4.63
N LYS A 84 10.06 11.69 4.33
CA LYS A 84 9.64 12.82 5.17
C LYS A 84 8.16 13.11 4.97
N ARG A 85 7.44 13.43 6.05
CA ARG A 85 6.08 13.96 5.97
C ARG A 85 6.08 15.27 5.17
N LYS A 86 5.05 15.47 4.37
CA LYS A 86 4.81 16.68 3.59
C LYS A 86 3.42 17.21 3.86
#